data_AF-A0A3Q0IMA6-F1
#
_entry.id   AF-A0A3Q0IMA6-F1
#
_cell.length_a   1.000
_cell.length_b   1.000
_cell.length_c   1.000
_cell.angle_alpha   90.00
_cell.angle_beta   90.00
_cell.angle_gamma   90.00
#
_symmetry.space_group_name_H-M   'P 1'
#
loop_
_entity.id
_entity.type
_entity.pdbx_description
1 polymer ?
#
loop_
_entity_poly.entity_id
_entity_poly.type
_entity_poly.pdbx_seq_one_letter_code
_entity_poly.pdbx_strand_id
1 'polypeptide(L)'
;MPSFLSDHDDHNGEADDVSTSSVLGVLMSAMALLRGCRLNAALTIQLFSKLFHFLNVWAFNRLVANNSIYCSKAWGVRIKNRLAHIQMWAERQGLELAADCHLAKLMQAAHLLQAPKYTGDELAELTSTCFKLNSLQLRALLLKYQPTPDEPRLPHEVIENVVRVAENLADELARSDGRDVCLEEESELLLPFLLPDDGYSCEVVRGVPQGLIEFISPLQAAGLCRLSAQPTSNGYWTVYMGPHNSQGPVIRSPSAMSNRSAGYIANREEPDIQVIKLHKSNSGMGLSIVAAHTTDRYTRGTDPILPAVLEIREETEEAFLHALITDLEPSAPSFKLAPAYTLYLAARYRASTHYRPELIPTERAHRLTLVLVRVAAMIHNVIEDRYCDVQSLALWLANNGRLQAGDPVLKVDAALH
;
A
#
# COMPACT_ATOMS: atom_id res chain seq x y z
N MET A 1 6.21 21.31 -5.67
CA MET A 1 7.21 20.77 -6.60
C MET A 1 7.66 21.84 -7.59
N PRO A 2 8.38 22.90 -7.16
CA PRO A 2 8.65 24.09 -7.99
C PRO A 2 9.37 23.79 -9.31
N SER A 3 10.19 22.74 -9.33
CA SER A 3 10.94 22.28 -10.50
C SER A 3 10.05 21.81 -11.65
N PHE A 4 8.89 21.19 -11.39
CA PHE A 4 8.07 20.57 -12.44
C PHE A 4 7.54 21.57 -13.48
N LEU A 5 7.31 22.83 -13.09
CA LEU A 5 6.93 23.93 -13.98
C LEU A 5 8.09 24.93 -14.18
N SER A 6 9.32 24.44 -14.21
CA SER A 6 10.51 25.24 -14.55
C SER A 6 10.72 25.32 -16.07
N ASP A 7 11.29 26.43 -16.51
CA ASP A 7 11.47 26.82 -17.92
C ASP A 7 12.65 26.10 -18.60
N HIS A 8 13.35 25.20 -17.90
CA HIS A 8 14.44 24.43 -18.50
C HIS A 8 13.91 23.63 -19.69
N ASP A 9 14.52 23.85 -20.85
CA ASP A 9 14.12 23.26 -22.11
C ASP A 9 14.38 21.75 -22.13
N ASP A 10 13.35 20.99 -22.44
CA ASP A 10 13.42 19.54 -22.69
C ASP A 10 14.03 19.24 -24.10
N HIS A 11 14.86 20.15 -24.64
CA HIS A 11 15.18 20.21 -26.07
C HIS A 11 16.20 19.20 -26.60
N ASN A 12 16.85 18.42 -25.75
CA ASN A 12 17.65 17.29 -26.19
C ASN A 12 17.13 16.05 -25.49
N GLY A 13 16.78 15.01 -26.25
CA GLY A 13 16.43 13.68 -25.74
C GLY A 13 17.59 12.95 -25.03
N GLU A 14 18.42 13.67 -24.29
CA GLU A 14 19.44 13.18 -23.39
C GLU A 14 18.86 13.13 -21.97
N ALA A 15 19.26 12.10 -21.25
CA ALA A 15 18.60 11.49 -20.11
C ALA A 15 18.56 12.31 -18.80
N ASP A 16 18.83 13.61 -18.83
CA ASP A 16 18.99 14.45 -17.64
C ASP A 16 17.99 15.63 -17.61
N ASP A 17 16.70 15.32 -17.74
CA ASP A 17 15.63 16.27 -17.38
C ASP A 17 15.61 16.46 -15.86
N VAL A 18 16.40 17.40 -15.34
CA VAL A 18 16.51 17.73 -13.91
C VAL A 18 15.14 18.02 -13.29
N SER A 19 14.21 18.57 -14.06
CA SER A 19 12.90 19.01 -13.58
C SER A 19 11.99 17.81 -13.26
N THR A 20 11.81 16.90 -14.20
CA THR A 20 11.03 15.66 -14.01
C THR A 20 11.79 14.66 -13.14
N SER A 21 13.12 14.63 -13.22
CA SER A 21 13.97 13.76 -12.39
C SER A 21 13.78 14.00 -10.91
N SER A 22 13.54 15.25 -10.49
CA SER A 22 13.24 15.55 -9.08
C SER A 22 11.93 14.91 -8.60
N VAL A 23 10.86 15.00 -9.39
CA VAL A 23 9.55 14.41 -9.06
C VAL A 23 9.64 12.89 -9.11
N LEU A 24 10.21 12.34 -10.18
CA LEU A 24 10.45 10.91 -10.33
C LEU A 24 11.34 10.36 -9.22
N GLY A 25 12.35 11.10 -8.78
CA GLY A 25 13.22 10.73 -7.67
C GLY A 25 12.43 10.53 -6.38
N VAL A 26 11.52 11.46 -6.06
CA VAL A 26 10.62 11.31 -4.89
C VAL A 26 9.71 10.08 -5.03
N LEU A 27 9.09 9.88 -6.20
CA LEU A 27 8.22 8.72 -6.45
C LEU A 27 9.00 7.39 -6.35
N MET A 28 10.22 7.34 -6.90
CA MET A 28 11.12 6.19 -6.82
C MET A 28 11.54 5.90 -5.38
N SER A 29 11.96 6.91 -4.62
CA SER A 29 12.33 6.77 -3.21
C SER A 29 11.15 6.30 -2.36
N ALA A 30 9.96 6.86 -2.57
CA ALA A 30 8.74 6.41 -1.91
C ALA A 30 8.45 4.94 -2.23
N MET A 31 8.49 4.55 -3.51
CA MET A 31 8.22 3.16 -3.91
C MET A 31 9.23 2.18 -3.30
N ALA A 32 10.52 2.53 -3.32
CA ALA A 32 11.58 1.71 -2.73
C ALA A 32 11.38 1.53 -1.23
N LEU A 33 11.02 2.61 -0.51
CA LEU A 33 10.76 2.57 0.92
C LEU A 33 9.55 1.69 1.26
N LEU A 34 8.42 1.87 0.57
CA LEU A 34 7.19 1.10 0.83
C LEU A 34 7.39 -0.40 0.55
N ARG A 35 8.10 -0.74 -0.53
CA ARG A 35 8.51 -2.13 -0.83
C ARG A 35 9.47 -2.68 0.22
N GLY A 36 10.46 -1.88 0.65
CA GLY A 36 11.40 -2.24 1.70
C GLY A 36 10.69 -2.56 3.02
N CYS A 37 9.69 -1.76 3.39
CA CYS A 37 8.84 -1.99 4.56
C CYS A 37 7.79 -3.10 4.35
N ARG A 38 7.68 -3.68 3.15
CA ARG A 38 6.69 -4.71 2.78
C ARG A 38 5.24 -4.26 2.99
N LEU A 39 4.97 -3.01 2.66
CA LEU A 39 3.61 -2.47 2.68
C LEU A 39 2.72 -3.23 1.70
N ASN A 40 1.45 -3.40 2.05
CA ASN A 40 0.48 -4.04 1.17
C ASN A 40 0.32 -3.26 -0.16
N ALA A 41 0.14 -3.97 -1.26
CA ALA A 41 -0.01 -3.37 -2.59
C ALA A 41 -1.22 -2.42 -2.67
N ALA A 42 -2.36 -2.76 -2.05
CA ALA A 42 -3.53 -1.89 -2.04
C ALA A 42 -3.29 -0.58 -1.28
N LEU A 43 -2.55 -0.62 -0.17
CA LEU A 43 -2.13 0.61 0.53
C LEU A 43 -1.12 1.41 -0.28
N THR A 44 -0.22 0.72 -1.00
CA THR A 44 0.73 1.36 -1.91
C THR A 44 -0.01 2.11 -3.02
N ILE A 45 -1.01 1.47 -3.65
CA ILE A 45 -1.85 2.09 -4.69
C ILE A 45 -2.59 3.31 -4.13
N GLN A 46 -3.19 3.21 -2.93
CA GLN A 46 -3.89 4.33 -2.29
C GLN A 46 -2.95 5.51 -2.00
N LEU A 47 -1.74 5.26 -1.51
CA LEU A 47 -0.76 6.31 -1.27
C LEU A 47 -0.30 6.97 -2.57
N PHE A 48 0.01 6.19 -3.61
CA PHE A 48 0.39 6.75 -4.91
C PHE A 48 -0.76 7.50 -5.58
N SER A 49 -2.01 7.09 -5.37
CA SER A 49 -3.19 7.84 -5.82
C SER A 49 -3.20 9.25 -5.23
N LYS A 50 -2.89 9.39 -3.94
CA LYS A 50 -2.75 10.70 -3.27
C LYS A 50 -1.59 11.52 -3.85
N LEU A 51 -0.44 10.89 -4.12
CA LEU A 51 0.73 11.58 -4.69
C LEU A 51 0.48 12.07 -6.12
N PHE A 52 -0.15 11.25 -6.97
CA PHE A 52 -0.52 11.66 -8.33
C PHE A 52 -1.57 12.77 -8.32
N HIS A 53 -2.58 12.67 -7.46
CA HIS A 53 -3.57 13.74 -7.28
C HIS A 53 -2.92 15.04 -6.82
N PHE A 54 -2.01 14.96 -5.84
CA PHE A 54 -1.27 16.13 -5.37
C PHE A 54 -0.48 16.80 -6.50
N LEU A 55 0.21 16.02 -7.34
CA LEU A 55 0.91 16.55 -8.51
C LEU A 55 -0.07 17.23 -9.48
N ASN A 56 -1.19 16.58 -9.78
CA ASN A 56 -2.24 17.13 -10.64
C ASN A 56 -2.74 18.47 -10.11
N VAL A 57 -3.22 18.52 -8.86
CA VAL A 57 -3.72 19.75 -8.22
C VAL A 57 -2.66 20.84 -8.22
N TRP A 58 -1.44 20.51 -7.78
CA TRP A 58 -0.36 21.48 -7.62
C TRP A 58 0.00 22.16 -8.94
N ALA A 59 0.09 21.40 -10.03
CA ALA A 59 0.41 21.93 -11.35
C ALA A 59 -0.81 22.55 -12.03
N PHE A 60 -1.96 21.88 -12.03
CA PHE A 60 -3.17 22.34 -12.68
C PHE A 60 -3.65 23.69 -12.13
N ASN A 61 -3.67 23.87 -10.80
CA ASN A 61 -4.11 25.13 -10.20
C ASN A 61 -3.17 26.29 -10.57
N ARG A 62 -1.87 26.02 -10.84
CA ARG A 62 -0.94 27.02 -11.37
C ARG A 62 -1.20 27.36 -12.83
N LEU A 63 -1.63 26.39 -13.64
CA LEU A 63 -2.02 26.63 -15.03
C LEU A 63 -3.24 27.56 -15.10
N VAL A 64 -4.24 27.36 -14.23
CA VAL A 64 -5.48 28.16 -14.25
C VAL A 64 -5.42 29.44 -13.40
N ALA A 65 -4.37 29.65 -12.61
CA ALA A 65 -4.17 30.85 -11.79
C ALA A 65 -4.18 32.15 -12.62
N ASN A 66 -4.62 33.26 -12.02
CA ASN A 66 -4.79 34.55 -12.72
C ASN A 66 -3.52 35.05 -13.42
N ASN A 67 -2.35 34.89 -12.80
CA ASN A 67 -1.07 35.32 -13.35
C ASN A 67 -0.31 34.17 -14.04
N SER A 68 -1.03 33.18 -14.57
CA SER A 68 -0.43 32.03 -15.25
C SER A 68 0.31 32.44 -16.51
N ILE A 69 1.54 31.96 -16.65
CA ILE A 69 2.38 32.09 -17.84
C ILE A 69 2.50 30.77 -18.61
N TYR A 70 1.79 29.73 -18.16
CA TYR A 70 1.96 28.36 -18.63
C TYR A 70 1.00 27.97 -19.77
N CYS A 71 0.13 28.88 -20.20
CA CYS A 71 -0.87 28.60 -21.22
C CYS A 71 -0.29 28.89 -22.62
N SER A 72 0.63 28.06 -23.11
CA SER A 72 1.15 28.15 -24.47
C SER A 72 1.37 26.77 -25.08
N LYS A 73 1.50 26.69 -26.41
CA LYS A 73 1.80 25.43 -27.11
C LYS A 73 3.07 24.76 -26.58
N ALA A 74 4.13 25.55 -26.36
CA ALA A 74 5.40 25.06 -25.84
C ALA A 74 5.23 24.43 -24.44
N TRP A 75 4.50 25.09 -23.54
CA TRP A 75 4.21 24.53 -22.22
C TRP A 75 3.31 23.29 -22.28
N GLY A 76 2.34 23.24 -23.19
CA GLY A 76 1.54 22.04 -23.45
C GLY A 76 2.41 20.84 -23.80
N VAL A 77 3.37 21.02 -24.72
CA VAL A 77 4.33 19.96 -25.10
C VAL A 77 5.23 19.56 -23.92
N ARG A 78 5.81 20.53 -23.21
CA ARG A 78 6.66 20.26 -22.04
C ARG A 78 5.92 19.45 -20.97
N ILE A 79 4.76 19.94 -20.52
CA ILE A 79 3.97 19.26 -19.48
C ILE A 79 3.59 17.85 -19.94
N LYS A 80 3.18 17.68 -21.20
CA LYS A 80 2.85 16.36 -21.76
C LYS A 80 4.04 15.40 -21.71
N ASN A 81 5.23 15.83 -22.14
CA ASN A 81 6.43 15.01 -22.12
C ASN A 81 6.82 14.61 -20.69
N ARG A 82 6.78 15.57 -19.75
CA ARG A 82 7.08 15.34 -18.34
C ARG A 82 6.11 14.34 -17.70
N LEU A 83 4.81 14.45 -18.01
CA LEU A 83 3.81 13.49 -17.55
C LEU A 83 3.99 12.11 -18.19
N ALA A 84 4.40 12.03 -19.46
CA ALA A 84 4.68 10.76 -20.12
C ALA A 84 5.79 9.98 -19.42
N HIS A 85 6.84 10.65 -18.92
CA HIS A 85 7.87 9.99 -18.10
C HIS A 85 7.31 9.45 -16.78
N ILE A 86 6.40 10.18 -16.14
CA ILE A 86 5.74 9.75 -14.89
C ILE A 86 4.81 8.56 -15.16
N GLN A 87 4.01 8.60 -16.23
CA GLN A 87 3.14 7.50 -16.63
C GLN A 87 3.94 6.24 -16.97
N MET A 88 5.01 6.36 -17.77
CA MET A 88 5.88 5.23 -18.12
C MET A 88 6.55 4.62 -16.88
N TRP A 89 6.93 5.45 -15.91
CA TRP A 89 7.43 4.95 -14.63
C TRP A 89 6.33 4.23 -13.85
N ALA A 90 5.13 4.80 -13.75
CA ALA A 90 4.00 4.22 -13.03
C ALA A 90 3.56 2.88 -13.61
N GLU A 91 3.50 2.76 -14.94
CA GLU A 91 3.23 1.51 -15.67
C GLU A 91 4.20 0.40 -15.25
N ARG A 92 5.52 0.69 -15.24
CA ARG A 92 6.55 -0.26 -14.78
C ARG A 92 6.41 -0.66 -13.30
N GLN A 93 5.72 0.13 -12.49
CA GLN A 93 5.43 -0.19 -11.10
C GLN A 93 4.07 -0.89 -10.88
N GLY A 94 3.25 -1.04 -11.92
CA GLY A 94 1.87 -1.54 -11.81
C GLY A 94 0.89 -0.50 -11.26
N LEU A 95 1.17 0.79 -11.47
CA LEU A 95 0.39 1.94 -10.97
C LEU A 95 -0.29 2.72 -12.10
N GLU A 96 -0.36 2.16 -13.32
CA GLU A 96 -0.89 2.83 -14.53
C GLU A 96 -2.30 3.41 -14.32
N LEU A 97 -3.23 2.60 -13.79
CA LEU A 97 -4.62 3.01 -13.62
C LEU A 97 -4.77 4.16 -12.62
N ALA A 98 -3.96 4.15 -11.55
CA ALA A 98 -3.94 5.22 -10.57
C ALA A 98 -3.36 6.51 -11.16
N ALA A 99 -2.26 6.41 -11.92
CA ALA A 99 -1.66 7.55 -12.59
C ALA A 99 -2.62 8.17 -13.62
N ASP A 100 -3.21 7.35 -14.49
CA ASP A 100 -4.14 7.80 -15.53
C ASP A 100 -5.39 8.45 -14.93
N CYS A 101 -5.93 7.88 -13.86
CA CYS A 101 -7.08 8.44 -13.16
C CYS A 101 -6.76 9.82 -12.55
N HIS A 102 -5.67 9.90 -11.77
CA HIS A 102 -5.40 11.07 -10.93
C HIS A 102 -4.62 12.18 -11.63
N LEU A 103 -3.99 11.91 -12.79
CA LEU A 103 -3.32 12.93 -13.62
C LEU A 103 -4.19 13.39 -14.81
N ALA A 104 -5.39 12.84 -14.97
CA ALA A 104 -6.23 13.01 -16.17
C ALA A 104 -6.45 14.48 -16.57
N LYS A 105 -6.77 15.37 -15.62
CA LYS A 105 -7.09 16.76 -15.93
C LYS A 105 -5.85 17.54 -16.37
N LEU A 106 -4.72 17.35 -15.70
CA LEU A 106 -3.46 17.95 -16.13
C LEU A 106 -3.02 17.42 -17.50
N MET A 107 -3.20 16.12 -17.76
CA MET A 107 -2.95 15.52 -19.08
C MET A 107 -3.81 16.14 -20.18
N GLN A 108 -5.12 16.30 -19.92
CA GLN A 108 -6.04 16.93 -20.87
C GLN A 108 -5.76 18.41 -21.06
N ALA A 109 -5.38 19.14 -20.01
CA ALA A 109 -4.96 20.54 -20.13
C ALA A 109 -3.69 20.66 -20.99
N ALA A 110 -2.70 19.79 -20.78
CA ALA A 110 -1.50 19.76 -21.61
C ALA A 110 -1.83 19.47 -23.07
N HIS A 111 -2.70 18.48 -23.32
CA HIS A 111 -3.19 18.15 -24.67
C HIS A 111 -3.89 19.34 -25.33
N LEU A 112 -4.84 19.98 -24.63
CA LEU A 112 -5.54 21.17 -25.07
C LEU A 112 -4.56 22.25 -25.51
N LEU A 113 -3.57 22.57 -24.67
CA LEU A 113 -2.59 23.62 -24.95
C LEU A 113 -1.78 23.35 -26.23
N GLN A 114 -1.40 22.09 -26.50
CA GLN A 114 -0.55 21.78 -27.66
C GLN A 114 -1.31 21.48 -28.97
N ALA A 115 -2.56 21.04 -28.88
CA ALA A 115 -3.34 20.58 -30.02
C ALA A 115 -3.76 21.76 -30.92
N PRO A 116 -4.00 21.56 -32.22
CA PRO A 116 -4.60 22.56 -33.09
C PRO A 116 -6.07 22.83 -32.69
N LYS A 117 -6.57 24.05 -32.92
CA LYS A 117 -7.82 24.58 -32.31
C LYS A 117 -8.66 25.46 -33.26
N TYR A 118 -8.41 25.42 -34.56
CA TYR A 118 -8.91 26.44 -35.50
C TYR A 118 -10.01 25.94 -36.41
N THR A 119 -10.07 24.64 -36.67
CA THR A 119 -11.09 24.04 -37.52
C THR A 119 -12.19 23.37 -36.70
N GLY A 120 -13.38 23.19 -37.30
CA GLY A 120 -14.48 22.50 -36.63
C GLY A 120 -14.13 21.06 -36.24
N ASP A 121 -13.38 20.36 -37.10
CA ASP A 121 -12.94 18.98 -36.85
C ASP A 121 -11.94 18.90 -35.68
N GLU A 122 -10.98 19.84 -35.62
CA GLU A 122 -10.02 19.94 -34.50
C GLU A 122 -10.72 20.22 -33.17
N LEU A 123 -11.73 21.10 -33.17
CA LEU A 123 -12.51 21.42 -31.98
C LEU A 123 -13.37 20.24 -31.52
N ALA A 124 -13.90 19.44 -32.46
CA ALA A 124 -14.63 18.22 -32.14
C ALA A 124 -13.69 17.18 -31.49
N GLU A 125 -12.47 17.00 -32.01
CA GLU A 125 -11.46 16.12 -31.43
C GLU A 125 -11.08 16.58 -30.01
N LEU A 126 -10.81 17.87 -29.82
CA LEU A 126 -10.51 18.46 -28.51
C LEU A 126 -11.63 18.24 -27.49
N THR A 127 -12.87 18.43 -27.92
CA THR A 127 -14.05 18.21 -27.07
C THR A 127 -14.16 16.75 -26.65
N SER A 128 -13.87 15.82 -27.56
CA SER A 128 -13.92 14.37 -27.27
C SER A 128 -12.79 13.90 -26.34
N THR A 129 -11.61 14.53 -26.42
CA THR A 129 -10.42 14.14 -25.64
C THR A 129 -10.32 14.85 -24.29
N CYS A 130 -10.78 16.12 -24.20
CA CYS A 130 -10.67 16.97 -23.02
C CYS A 130 -11.94 16.96 -22.13
N PHE A 131 -12.67 15.84 -22.13
CA PHE A 131 -13.96 15.69 -21.46
C PHE A 131 -13.94 15.72 -19.92
N LYS A 132 -12.76 15.65 -19.28
CA LYS A 132 -12.60 15.78 -17.82
C LYS A 132 -12.46 17.24 -17.37
N LEU A 133 -12.18 18.16 -18.28
CA LEU A 133 -12.09 19.59 -17.99
C LEU A 133 -13.49 20.21 -17.99
N ASN A 134 -13.80 20.96 -16.94
CA ASN A 134 -15.10 21.65 -16.84
C ASN A 134 -15.11 22.99 -17.60
N SER A 135 -16.28 23.61 -17.69
CA SER A 135 -16.50 24.85 -18.43
C SER A 135 -15.60 26.00 -17.98
N LEU A 136 -15.43 26.18 -16.66
CA LEU A 136 -14.61 27.23 -16.06
C LEU A 136 -13.12 27.02 -16.38
N GLN A 137 -12.67 25.77 -16.31
CA GLN A 137 -11.29 25.37 -16.60
C GLN A 137 -10.94 25.59 -18.07
N LEU A 138 -11.79 25.13 -18.99
CA LEU A 138 -11.59 25.33 -20.42
C LEU A 138 -11.58 26.82 -20.77
N ARG A 139 -12.53 27.59 -20.23
CA ARG A 139 -12.58 29.05 -20.42
C ARG A 139 -11.29 29.71 -19.96
N ALA A 140 -10.81 29.38 -18.76
CA ALA A 140 -9.59 29.97 -18.21
C ALA A 140 -8.35 29.63 -19.04
N LEU A 141 -8.18 28.37 -19.45
CA LEU A 141 -7.05 27.92 -20.26
C LEU A 141 -7.05 28.57 -21.64
N LEU A 142 -8.20 28.64 -22.31
CA LEU A 142 -8.32 29.19 -23.67
C LEU A 142 -8.21 30.71 -23.71
N LEU A 143 -8.78 31.43 -22.73
CA LEU A 143 -8.64 32.89 -22.64
C LEU A 143 -7.20 33.32 -22.33
N LYS A 144 -6.47 32.52 -21.55
CA LYS A 144 -5.08 32.78 -21.19
C LYS A 144 -4.07 32.23 -22.20
N TYR A 145 -4.53 31.50 -23.21
CA TYR A 145 -3.67 30.91 -24.20
C TYR A 145 -2.87 31.99 -24.94
N GLN A 146 -1.55 31.80 -24.99
CA GLN A 146 -0.57 32.67 -25.63
C GLN A 146 -0.15 32.02 -26.95
N PRO A 147 -0.70 32.46 -28.10
CA PRO A 147 -0.36 31.92 -29.40
C PRO A 147 1.10 32.21 -29.76
N THR A 148 1.72 31.32 -30.52
CA THR A 148 3.03 31.61 -31.12
C THR A 148 2.91 32.69 -32.21
N PRO A 149 4.01 33.35 -32.62
CA PRO A 149 3.95 34.43 -33.63
C PRO A 149 3.33 34.02 -34.97
N ASP A 150 3.41 32.73 -35.32
CA ASP A 150 2.83 32.09 -36.50
C ASP A 150 1.37 31.63 -36.32
N GLU A 151 0.82 31.75 -35.11
CA GLU A 151 -0.49 31.24 -34.75
C GLU A 151 -1.48 32.40 -34.49
N PRO A 152 -2.66 32.43 -35.15
CA PRO A 152 -3.64 33.48 -34.91
C PRO A 152 -4.25 33.37 -33.51
N ARG A 153 -4.68 34.50 -32.95
CA ARG A 153 -5.45 34.50 -31.69
C ARG A 153 -6.75 33.73 -31.87
N LEU A 154 -7.12 32.97 -30.83
CA LEU A 154 -8.38 32.23 -30.81
C LEU A 154 -9.58 33.20 -30.85
N PRO A 155 -10.51 33.04 -31.80
CA PRO A 155 -11.74 33.81 -31.83
C PRO A 155 -12.58 33.55 -30.58
N HIS A 156 -13.20 34.59 -30.02
CA HIS A 156 -14.02 34.46 -28.81
C HIS A 156 -15.19 33.49 -29.01
N GLU A 157 -15.80 33.46 -30.20
CA GLU A 157 -16.88 32.53 -30.54
C GLU A 157 -16.46 31.05 -30.44
N VAL A 158 -15.21 30.73 -30.80
CA VAL A 158 -14.67 29.37 -30.67
C VAL A 158 -14.56 28.99 -29.20
N ILE A 159 -14.09 29.91 -28.36
CA ILE A 159 -13.99 29.70 -26.91
C ILE A 159 -15.39 29.48 -26.31
N GLU A 160 -16.36 30.35 -26.62
CA GLU A 160 -17.73 30.20 -26.11
C GLU A 160 -18.39 28.90 -26.58
N ASN A 161 -18.12 28.46 -27.81
CA ASN A 161 -18.64 27.19 -28.31
C ASN A 161 -18.12 25.99 -27.51
N VAL A 162 -16.80 25.91 -27.28
CA VAL A 162 -16.18 24.81 -26.50
C VAL A 162 -16.67 24.84 -25.05
N VAL A 163 -16.75 26.03 -24.45
CA VAL A 163 -17.22 26.20 -23.07
C VAL A 163 -18.67 25.75 -22.94
N ARG A 164 -19.55 26.15 -23.86
CA ARG A 164 -20.96 25.72 -23.87
C ARG A 164 -21.10 24.20 -23.97
N VAL A 165 -20.24 23.53 -24.73
CA VAL A 165 -20.28 22.06 -24.80
C VAL A 165 -19.87 21.44 -23.46
N ALA A 166 -18.85 21.98 -22.80
CA ALA A 166 -18.44 21.52 -21.48
C ALA A 166 -19.50 21.78 -20.39
N GLU A 167 -20.23 22.89 -20.47
CA GLU A 167 -21.36 23.20 -19.58
C GLU A 167 -22.46 22.12 -19.65
N ASN A 168 -22.70 21.55 -20.83
CA ASN A 168 -23.71 20.50 -21.04
C ASN A 168 -23.18 19.08 -20.80
N LEU A 169 -21.86 18.89 -20.66
CA LEU A 169 -21.25 17.56 -20.52
C LEU A 169 -20.53 17.41 -19.19
N ALA A 170 -19.38 18.07 -19.05
CA ALA A 170 -18.51 17.94 -17.89
C ALA A 170 -19.15 18.54 -16.63
N ASP A 171 -19.81 19.69 -16.75
CA ASP A 171 -20.46 20.35 -15.62
C ASP A 171 -21.73 19.62 -15.18
N GLU A 172 -22.57 19.16 -16.12
CA GLU A 172 -23.74 18.35 -15.80
C GLU A 172 -23.35 17.04 -15.10
N LEU A 173 -22.30 16.37 -15.59
CA LEU A 173 -21.76 15.17 -14.96
C LEU A 173 -21.22 15.46 -13.54
N ALA A 174 -20.51 16.57 -13.36
CA ALA A 174 -20.04 16.98 -12.04
C ALA A 174 -21.23 17.19 -11.08
N ARG A 175 -22.27 17.91 -11.51
CA ARG A 175 -23.47 18.15 -10.71
C ARG A 175 -24.25 16.86 -10.41
N SER A 176 -24.34 15.93 -11.35
CA SER A 176 -24.98 14.63 -11.14
C SER A 176 -24.25 13.77 -10.11
N ASP A 177 -22.92 13.92 -10.03
CA ASP A 177 -22.07 13.30 -9.01
C ASP A 177 -22.12 14.05 -7.65
N GLY A 178 -22.92 15.12 -7.54
CA GLY A 178 -22.99 15.97 -6.35
C GLY A 178 -21.75 16.84 -6.12
N ARG A 179 -20.97 17.11 -7.17
CA ARG A 179 -19.75 17.93 -7.11
C ARG A 179 -20.01 19.32 -7.66
N ASP A 180 -19.38 20.32 -7.03
CA ASP A 180 -19.41 21.69 -7.52
C ASP A 180 -18.50 21.88 -8.74
N VAL A 181 -18.91 22.79 -9.64
CA VAL A 181 -18.09 23.20 -10.79
C VAL A 181 -17.15 24.30 -10.35
N CYS A 182 -15.89 23.94 -10.12
CA CYS A 182 -14.85 24.85 -9.63
C CYS A 182 -13.75 25.06 -10.67
N LEU A 183 -13.17 26.26 -10.69
CA LEU A 183 -12.00 26.54 -11.53
C LEU A 183 -10.78 25.74 -11.10
N GLU A 184 -10.49 25.75 -9.79
CA GLU A 184 -9.36 25.04 -9.19
C GLU A 184 -9.75 23.61 -8.80
N GLU A 185 -8.79 22.71 -8.88
CA GLU A 185 -8.91 21.36 -8.35
C GLU A 185 -8.85 21.36 -6.82
N GLU A 186 -9.64 20.48 -6.21
CA GLU A 186 -9.69 20.31 -4.77
C GLU A 186 -8.41 19.67 -4.24
N SER A 187 -7.85 20.25 -3.16
CA SER A 187 -6.59 19.78 -2.58
C SER A 187 -6.73 18.43 -1.88
N GLU A 188 -7.92 18.13 -1.37
CA GLU A 188 -8.18 16.88 -0.67
C GLU A 188 -8.79 15.85 -1.62
N LEU A 189 -8.16 14.67 -1.67
CA LEU A 189 -8.72 13.53 -2.40
C LEU A 189 -9.52 12.69 -1.43
N LEU A 190 -10.85 12.72 -1.46
CA LEU A 190 -11.70 11.93 -0.56
C LEU A 190 -11.83 10.47 -1.03
N LEU A 191 -10.73 9.72 -0.98
CA LEU A 191 -10.75 8.26 -1.15
C LEU A 191 -11.01 7.58 0.20
N PRO A 192 -12.01 6.68 0.29
CA PRO A 192 -12.17 5.86 1.49
C PRO A 192 -10.92 5.01 1.68
N PHE A 193 -10.43 4.94 2.92
CA PHE A 193 -9.30 4.07 3.25
C PHE A 193 -9.76 2.61 3.18
N LEU A 194 -9.25 1.88 2.19
CA LEU A 194 -9.60 0.48 1.99
C LEU A 194 -8.54 -0.41 2.64
N LEU A 195 -8.96 -1.17 3.65
CA LEU A 195 -8.15 -2.26 4.16
C LEU A 195 -8.19 -3.42 3.15
N PRO A 196 -7.04 -4.01 2.78
CA PRO A 196 -6.99 -5.12 1.84
C PRO A 196 -7.76 -6.35 2.36
N ASP A 197 -8.66 -6.91 1.55
CA ASP A 197 -9.47 -8.11 1.89
C ASP A 197 -8.61 -9.37 2.03
N ASP A 198 -7.52 -9.49 1.27
CA ASP A 198 -6.59 -10.64 1.30
C ASP A 198 -5.78 -10.75 2.61
N GLY A 199 -6.10 -9.91 3.60
CA GLY A 199 -5.36 -9.76 4.83
C GLY A 199 -3.94 -9.26 4.57
N TYR A 200 -3.25 -8.86 5.64
CA TYR A 200 -1.81 -8.72 5.56
C TYR A 200 -1.24 -10.13 5.67
N SER A 201 -1.32 -10.90 4.58
CA SER A 201 -1.05 -12.33 4.58
C SER A 201 0.33 -12.65 5.16
N CYS A 202 0.34 -13.29 6.34
CA CYS A 202 1.53 -13.82 6.99
C CYS A 202 1.92 -15.19 6.41
N GLU A 203 1.20 -15.65 5.38
CA GLU A 203 1.34 -16.99 4.80
C GLU A 203 2.69 -17.20 4.11
N VAL A 204 3.35 -16.12 3.69
CA VAL A 204 4.66 -16.18 3.03
C VAL A 204 5.78 -16.50 4.04
N VAL A 205 5.59 -16.17 5.32
CA VAL A 205 6.61 -16.39 6.37
C VAL A 205 6.33 -17.71 7.07
N ARG A 206 7.29 -18.64 7.02
CA ARG A 206 7.21 -19.92 7.70
C ARG A 206 8.36 -20.10 8.69
N GLY A 207 8.03 -20.56 9.90
CA GLY A 207 8.99 -20.69 10.99
C GLY A 207 9.39 -19.32 11.57
N VAL A 208 10.44 -19.30 12.38
CA VAL A 208 10.97 -18.06 12.97
C VAL A 208 11.98 -17.42 12.00
N PRO A 209 11.71 -16.22 11.46
CA PRO A 209 12.66 -15.56 10.56
C PRO A 209 13.95 -15.22 11.28
N GLN A 210 15.10 -15.41 10.62
CA GLN A 210 16.39 -15.05 11.18
C GLN A 210 16.46 -13.56 11.58
N GLY A 211 15.95 -12.67 10.74
CA GLY A 211 15.90 -11.24 11.06
C GLY A 211 14.99 -10.89 12.25
N LEU A 212 14.02 -11.75 12.61
CA LEU A 212 13.25 -11.58 13.85
C LEU A 212 14.10 -11.95 15.08
N ILE A 213 14.90 -13.02 14.98
CA ILE A 213 15.82 -13.43 16.05
C ILE A 213 16.87 -12.34 16.30
N GLU A 214 17.47 -11.83 15.23
CA GLU A 214 18.45 -10.73 15.29
C GLU A 214 17.85 -9.47 15.92
N PHE A 215 16.61 -9.13 15.53
CA PHE A 215 15.89 -7.98 16.08
C PHE A 215 15.59 -8.13 17.59
N ILE A 216 15.20 -9.32 18.04
CA ILE A 216 14.85 -9.56 19.45
C ILE A 216 16.10 -9.75 20.33
N SER A 217 17.24 -10.14 19.76
CA SER A 217 18.48 -10.45 20.49
C SER A 217 18.94 -9.35 21.46
N PRO A 218 18.97 -8.05 21.10
CA PRO A 218 19.30 -6.97 22.04
C PRO A 218 18.32 -6.86 23.21
N LEU A 219 17.01 -7.08 22.97
CA LEU A 219 15.99 -7.05 24.01
C LEU A 219 16.16 -8.23 24.98
N GLN A 220 16.56 -9.40 24.48
CA GLN A 220 16.92 -10.55 25.32
C GLN A 220 18.17 -10.30 26.14
N ALA A 221 19.21 -9.71 25.54
CA ALA A 221 20.46 -9.37 26.23
C ALA A 221 20.23 -8.35 27.35
N ALA A 222 19.28 -7.43 27.17
CA ALA A 222 18.82 -6.49 28.19
C ALA A 222 17.89 -7.11 29.26
N GLY A 223 17.56 -8.42 29.15
CA GLY A 223 16.71 -9.13 30.09
C GLY A 223 15.23 -8.78 30.01
N LEU A 224 14.79 -8.14 28.91
CA LEU A 224 13.42 -7.64 28.75
C LEU A 224 12.44 -8.73 28.29
N CYS A 225 12.93 -9.75 27.58
CA CYS A 225 12.14 -10.85 27.07
C CYS A 225 12.96 -12.14 26.89
N ARG A 226 12.29 -13.25 26.54
CA ARG A 226 12.92 -14.53 26.15
C ARG A 226 12.16 -15.14 24.97
N LEU A 227 12.81 -15.24 23.82
CA LEU A 227 12.28 -15.97 22.66
C LEU A 227 12.64 -17.45 22.75
N SER A 228 11.67 -18.33 22.50
CA SER A 228 11.87 -19.77 22.39
C SER A 228 11.15 -20.33 21.17
N ALA A 229 11.88 -21.00 20.28
CA ALA A 229 11.29 -21.68 19.13
C ALA A 229 10.42 -22.88 19.59
N GLN A 230 9.37 -23.19 18.83
CA GLN A 230 8.48 -24.32 19.09
C GLN A 230 8.67 -25.40 18.00
N PRO A 231 9.45 -26.47 18.26
CA PRO A 231 9.75 -27.50 17.25
C PRO A 231 8.51 -28.27 16.77
N THR A 232 7.46 -28.34 17.60
CA THR A 232 6.21 -29.03 17.24
C THR A 232 5.25 -28.19 16.40
N SER A 233 5.55 -26.89 16.18
CA SER A 233 4.76 -26.02 15.31
C SER A 233 4.75 -26.47 13.86
N ASN A 234 3.60 -26.33 13.20
CA ASN A 234 3.45 -26.46 11.74
C ASN A 234 4.18 -25.34 10.94
N GLY A 235 4.63 -24.30 11.65
CA GLY A 235 5.42 -23.19 11.16
C GLY A 235 4.62 -21.97 10.69
N TYR A 236 3.29 -21.99 10.76
CA TYR A 236 2.45 -20.88 10.30
C TYR A 236 2.22 -19.82 11.39
N TRP A 237 2.23 -18.55 10.98
CA TRP A 237 1.89 -17.41 11.87
C TRP A 237 0.39 -17.11 11.91
N THR A 238 -0.36 -17.60 10.92
CA THR A 238 -1.81 -17.40 10.74
C THR A 238 -2.68 -18.41 11.50
N VAL A 239 -2.09 -19.22 12.39
CA VAL A 239 -2.82 -20.28 13.12
C VAL A 239 -4.04 -19.75 13.90
N TYR A 240 -4.06 -18.46 14.25
CA TYR A 240 -5.16 -17.80 14.96
C TYR A 240 -5.95 -16.75 14.13
N MET A 241 -5.67 -16.61 12.82
CA MET A 241 -6.13 -15.49 11.99
C MET A 241 -7.34 -15.79 11.08
N GLY A 242 -8.31 -16.62 11.50
CA GLY A 242 -9.52 -16.82 10.69
C GLY A 242 -10.63 -17.64 11.35
N PRO A 243 -11.88 -17.56 10.81
CA PRO A 243 -13.02 -18.35 11.28
C PRO A 243 -12.96 -19.85 10.89
N HIS A 244 -11.99 -20.26 10.08
CA HIS A 244 -11.90 -21.63 9.51
C HIS A 244 -10.68 -22.45 9.95
N ASN A 245 -9.80 -21.95 10.81
CA ASN A 245 -8.71 -22.77 11.37
C ASN A 245 -9.11 -23.64 12.58
N SER A 246 -10.41 -23.68 12.90
CA SER A 246 -11.01 -24.61 13.88
C SER A 246 -11.53 -25.91 13.25
N GLN A 247 -11.04 -26.31 12.08
CA GLN A 247 -11.23 -27.67 11.54
C GLN A 247 -9.91 -28.44 11.43
N GLY A 248 -9.26 -28.64 12.58
CA GLY A 248 -8.54 -29.90 12.84
C GLY A 248 -9.55 -31.00 13.21
N PRO A 249 -9.19 -32.29 13.10
CA PRO A 249 -10.11 -33.38 13.38
C PRO A 249 -10.65 -33.24 14.82
N VAL A 250 -11.96 -33.25 14.94
CA VAL A 250 -12.71 -33.17 16.19
C VAL A 250 -12.25 -34.27 17.14
N ILE A 251 -11.32 -33.96 18.04
CA ILE A 251 -11.15 -34.71 19.29
C ILE A 251 -12.00 -33.97 20.31
N ARG A 252 -13.28 -34.37 20.40
CA ARG A 252 -14.16 -34.01 21.51
C ARG A 252 -13.45 -34.37 22.82
N SER A 253 -13.28 -33.40 23.73
CA SER A 253 -13.03 -33.72 25.13
C SER A 253 -14.19 -34.56 25.67
N PRO A 254 -13.91 -35.61 26.46
CA PRO A 254 -14.93 -36.56 26.88
C PRO A 254 -15.77 -35.95 27.99
N SER A 255 -17.05 -35.77 27.75
CA SER A 255 -18.03 -35.64 28.83
C SER A 255 -19.38 -36.18 28.37
N ALA A 256 -19.96 -36.95 29.28
CA ALA A 256 -21.08 -37.86 29.11
C ALA A 256 -22.38 -37.17 28.65
N MET A 257 -22.96 -37.66 27.55
CA MET A 257 -24.25 -38.37 27.58
C MET A 257 -24.66 -38.81 26.16
N SER A 258 -25.18 -40.03 26.10
CA SER A 258 -25.61 -40.77 24.94
C SER A 258 -26.94 -40.27 24.38
N ASN A 259 -27.11 -40.19 23.05
CA ASN A 259 -27.97 -41.10 22.28
C ASN A 259 -28.35 -40.59 20.87
N ARG A 260 -28.26 -41.54 19.95
CA ARG A 260 -29.11 -41.80 18.77
C ARG A 260 -28.93 -41.02 17.45
N SER A 261 -28.83 -41.88 16.43
CA SER A 261 -29.39 -41.84 15.06
C SER A 261 -28.66 -41.11 13.93
N ALA A 262 -28.04 -41.96 13.10
CA ALA A 262 -28.32 -42.16 11.67
C ALA A 262 -27.94 -41.07 10.64
N GLY A 263 -27.07 -41.48 9.70
CA GLY A 263 -27.19 -41.15 8.29
C GLY A 263 -26.11 -40.24 7.70
N TYR A 264 -25.55 -40.71 6.59
CA TYR A 264 -24.77 -40.01 5.55
C TYR A 264 -23.24 -40.15 5.55
N ILE A 265 -22.80 -40.89 4.52
CA ILE A 265 -21.44 -41.03 4.00
C ILE A 265 -21.19 -39.85 3.04
N ALA A 266 -20.07 -39.15 3.18
CA ALA A 266 -19.61 -38.14 2.21
C ALA A 266 -18.36 -38.66 1.48
N ASN A 267 -18.44 -38.70 0.14
CA ASN A 267 -17.32 -38.97 -0.77
C ASN A 267 -16.22 -37.92 -0.60
N ARG A 268 -14.98 -38.35 -0.45
CA ARG A 268 -13.77 -37.54 -0.70
C ARG A 268 -13.24 -37.92 -2.08
N GLU A 269 -13.22 -36.98 -3.01
CA GLU A 269 -12.41 -37.10 -4.22
C GLU A 269 -10.94 -36.81 -3.86
N GLU A 270 -10.05 -37.78 -4.12
CA GLU A 270 -8.60 -37.58 -4.10
C GLU A 270 -8.14 -36.94 -5.42
N PRO A 271 -7.08 -36.10 -5.43
CA PRO A 271 -6.58 -35.52 -6.67
C PRO A 271 -5.87 -36.55 -7.55
N ASP A 272 -6.13 -36.47 -8.85
CA ASP A 272 -5.59 -37.38 -9.88
C ASP A 272 -4.07 -37.21 -10.06
N ILE A 273 -3.32 -38.31 -9.90
CA ILE A 273 -1.86 -38.34 -10.00
C ILE A 273 -1.48 -38.69 -11.45
N GLN A 274 -1.05 -37.69 -12.22
CA GLN A 274 -0.51 -37.94 -13.56
C GLN A 274 0.97 -38.32 -13.52
N VAL A 275 1.28 -39.55 -13.94
CA VAL A 275 2.64 -40.07 -14.05
C VAL A 275 3.21 -39.74 -15.43
N ILE A 276 4.15 -38.79 -15.50
CA ILE A 276 4.88 -38.47 -16.74
C ILE A 276 6.07 -39.43 -16.90
N LYS A 277 6.04 -40.30 -17.91
CA LYS A 277 7.18 -41.15 -18.31
C LYS A 277 8.04 -40.42 -19.35
N LEU A 278 9.24 -40.00 -18.96
CA LEU A 278 10.23 -39.43 -19.88
C LEU A 278 11.14 -40.53 -20.45
N HIS A 279 11.27 -40.59 -21.77
CA HIS A 279 12.13 -41.55 -22.47
C HIS A 279 13.51 -40.92 -22.73
N LYS A 280 14.57 -41.57 -22.26
CA LYS A 280 15.95 -41.08 -22.36
C LYS A 280 16.51 -41.38 -23.76
N SER A 281 16.86 -40.36 -24.55
CA SER A 281 17.62 -40.52 -25.80
C SER A 281 19.11 -40.70 -25.49
N ASN A 282 19.77 -41.64 -26.16
CA ASN A 282 21.19 -41.98 -25.98
C ASN A 282 22.12 -40.98 -26.67
N SER A 283 22.14 -39.73 -26.23
CA SER A 283 23.17 -38.77 -26.60
C SER A 283 23.47 -37.89 -25.39
N GLY A 284 24.70 -38.00 -24.89
CA GLY A 284 25.07 -37.65 -23.52
C GLY A 284 24.97 -36.18 -23.14
N MET A 285 24.41 -35.94 -21.96
CA MET A 285 24.99 -35.13 -20.88
C MET A 285 24.10 -35.32 -19.64
N GLY A 286 24.69 -35.81 -18.55
CA GLY A 286 23.97 -36.07 -17.30
C GLY A 286 23.66 -34.76 -16.57
N LEU A 287 22.37 -34.46 -16.40
CA LEU A 287 21.94 -33.51 -15.37
C LEU A 287 21.99 -34.25 -14.03
N SER A 288 23.11 -34.06 -13.33
CA SER A 288 23.28 -34.50 -11.95
C SER A 288 22.32 -33.68 -11.08
N ILE A 289 21.39 -34.35 -10.40
CA ILE A 289 20.70 -33.77 -9.25
C ILE A 289 21.76 -33.67 -8.16
N VAL A 290 22.41 -32.50 -8.07
CA VAL A 290 23.31 -32.21 -6.97
C VAL A 290 22.47 -32.20 -5.70
N ALA A 291 22.74 -33.16 -4.82
CA ALA A 291 22.25 -33.14 -3.46
C ALA A 291 22.74 -31.84 -2.80
N ALA A 292 21.84 -30.86 -2.68
CA ALA A 292 22.08 -29.75 -1.80
C ALA A 292 22.26 -30.32 -0.39
N HIS A 293 23.43 -30.04 0.15
CA HIS A 293 23.93 -30.40 1.47
C HIS A 293 22.80 -30.34 2.51
N THR A 294 22.53 -31.46 3.18
CA THR A 294 21.66 -31.54 4.36
C THR A 294 22.13 -30.52 5.39
N THR A 295 21.35 -29.45 5.55
CA THR A 295 21.32 -28.64 6.76
C THR A 295 20.11 -29.14 7.55
N ASP A 296 20.42 -29.83 8.64
CA ASP A 296 19.56 -30.27 9.74
C ASP A 296 18.05 -30.34 9.49
N ARG A 297 17.60 -31.56 9.16
CA ARG A 297 16.20 -31.95 9.33
C ARG A 297 15.87 -31.98 10.82
N TYR A 298 15.50 -30.84 11.39
CA TYR A 298 14.54 -30.84 12.49
C TYR A 298 13.22 -31.39 11.89
N THR A 299 12.76 -32.53 12.40
CA THR A 299 11.42 -33.05 12.14
C THR A 299 10.41 -31.93 12.35
N ARG A 300 9.83 -31.41 11.26
CA ARG A 300 8.84 -30.33 11.34
C ARG A 300 7.62 -30.86 12.06
N GLY A 301 7.23 -30.19 13.14
CA GLY A 301 5.98 -30.49 13.82
C GLY A 301 4.75 -30.19 12.98
N THR A 302 3.61 -30.68 13.45
CA THR A 302 2.30 -30.57 12.78
C THR A 302 1.31 -29.75 13.59
N ASP A 303 1.67 -29.28 14.78
CA ASP A 303 0.75 -28.65 15.70
C ASP A 303 0.36 -27.25 15.21
N PRO A 304 -0.92 -26.86 15.27
CA PRO A 304 -1.39 -25.54 14.90
C PRO A 304 -1.07 -24.50 15.98
N ILE A 305 0.21 -24.38 16.34
CA ILE A 305 0.75 -23.41 17.29
C ILE A 305 1.75 -22.50 16.58
N LEU A 306 2.05 -21.34 17.17
CA LEU A 306 3.01 -20.40 16.61
C LEU A 306 4.41 -21.01 16.57
N PRO A 307 5.27 -20.57 15.63
CA PRO A 307 6.63 -21.11 15.53
C PRO A 307 7.55 -20.70 16.69
N ALA A 308 7.15 -19.75 17.53
CA ALA A 308 7.86 -19.33 18.72
C ALA A 308 6.92 -18.82 19.82
N VAL A 309 7.45 -18.73 21.04
CA VAL A 309 6.88 -18.03 22.18
C VAL A 309 7.84 -16.92 22.61
N LEU A 310 7.29 -15.76 22.95
CA LEU A 310 8.04 -14.65 23.52
C LEU A 310 7.56 -14.40 24.94
N GLU A 311 8.36 -14.79 25.92
CA GLU A 311 8.06 -14.56 27.33
C GLU A 311 8.50 -13.15 27.73
N ILE A 312 7.61 -12.40 28.38
CA ILE A 312 7.87 -11.04 28.86
C ILE A 312 7.45 -10.96 30.33
N ARG A 313 8.37 -10.48 31.17
CA ARG A 313 8.11 -10.27 32.59
C ARG A 313 7.27 -9.01 32.79
N GLU A 314 6.35 -9.03 33.74
CA GLU A 314 5.53 -7.84 34.07
C GLU A 314 6.39 -6.66 34.51
N GLU A 315 7.46 -6.93 35.28
CA GLU A 315 8.37 -5.89 35.77
C GLU A 315 9.12 -5.14 34.65
N THR A 316 9.30 -5.76 33.47
CA THR A 316 10.06 -5.22 32.35
C THR A 316 9.21 -4.86 31.14
N GLU A 317 7.88 -5.04 31.21
CA GLU A 317 6.95 -4.80 30.10
C GLU A 317 7.05 -3.36 29.58
N GLU A 318 7.12 -2.40 30.49
CA GLU A 318 7.30 -0.98 30.21
C GLU A 318 8.52 -0.71 29.34
N ALA A 319 9.69 -1.12 29.84
CA ALA A 319 10.97 -0.92 29.16
C ALA A 319 11.01 -1.69 27.82
N PHE A 320 10.38 -2.87 27.77
CA PHE A 320 10.24 -3.64 26.55
C PHE A 320 9.43 -2.89 25.49
N LEU A 321 8.27 -2.33 25.84
CA LEU A 321 7.42 -1.59 24.91
C LEU A 321 8.08 -0.29 24.45
N HIS A 322 8.76 0.43 25.35
CA HIS A 322 9.53 1.62 24.96
C HIS A 322 10.64 1.29 23.97
N ALA A 323 11.45 0.25 24.24
CA ALA A 323 12.51 -0.19 23.33
C ALA A 323 11.97 -0.66 21.96
N LEU A 324 10.78 -1.29 21.96
CA LEU A 324 10.16 -1.86 20.76
C LEU A 324 9.42 -0.83 19.90
N ILE A 325 8.86 0.22 20.52
CA ILE A 325 7.96 1.17 19.86
C ILE A 325 8.57 2.57 19.83
N THR A 326 8.87 3.13 21.00
CA THR A 326 9.28 4.54 21.14
C THR A 326 10.72 4.79 20.73
N ASP A 327 11.64 3.91 21.13
CA ASP A 327 13.09 4.06 20.90
C ASP A 327 13.54 3.36 19.62
N LEU A 328 12.60 2.79 18.86
CA LEU A 328 12.90 2.07 17.64
C LEU A 328 13.41 3.03 16.56
N GLU A 329 14.65 2.78 16.12
CA GLU A 329 15.22 3.41 14.95
C GLU A 329 14.67 2.74 13.67
N PRO A 330 13.99 3.46 12.76
CA PRO A 330 13.28 2.83 11.63
C PRO A 330 14.19 2.05 10.66
N SER A 331 15.46 2.45 10.60
CA SER A 331 16.48 1.81 9.77
C SER A 331 17.02 0.50 10.37
N ALA A 332 16.95 0.32 11.70
CA ALA A 332 17.63 -0.77 12.41
C ALA A 332 17.15 -2.20 12.07
N PRO A 333 15.85 -2.49 11.89
CA PRO A 333 15.42 -3.86 11.60
C PRO A 333 15.81 -4.27 10.17
N SER A 334 16.55 -5.38 10.05
CA SER A 334 16.76 -6.07 8.76
C SER A 334 15.45 -6.70 8.26
N PHE A 335 14.65 -7.23 9.20
CA PHE A 335 13.28 -7.67 8.96
C PHE A 335 12.30 -6.57 9.38
N LYS A 336 11.81 -5.77 8.42
CA LYS A 336 10.96 -4.59 8.70
C LYS A 336 9.62 -4.87 9.40
N LEU A 337 9.14 -6.11 9.38
CA LEU A 337 7.94 -6.54 10.11
C LEU A 337 8.24 -7.09 11.51
N ALA A 338 9.50 -7.09 11.95
CA ALA A 338 9.89 -7.61 13.24
C ALA A 338 9.11 -6.97 14.42
N PRO A 339 8.82 -5.65 14.43
CA PRO A 339 8.02 -5.04 15.49
C PRO A 339 6.63 -5.66 15.61
N ALA A 340 5.88 -5.78 14.50
CA ALA A 340 4.55 -6.40 14.50
C ALA A 340 4.58 -7.87 14.93
N TYR A 341 5.57 -8.65 14.47
CA TYR A 341 5.70 -10.06 14.87
C TYR A 341 6.05 -10.20 16.35
N THR A 342 6.88 -9.30 16.86
CA THR A 342 7.27 -9.25 18.28
C THR A 342 6.07 -8.91 19.16
N LEU A 343 5.29 -7.88 18.79
CA LEU A 343 4.04 -7.51 19.46
C LEU A 343 2.99 -8.63 19.39
N TYR A 344 2.89 -9.32 18.25
CA TYR A 344 2.00 -10.47 18.11
C TYR A 344 2.38 -11.60 19.06
N LEU A 345 3.67 -12.00 19.12
CA LEU A 345 4.12 -13.00 20.08
C LEU A 345 3.87 -12.57 21.53
N ALA A 346 4.13 -11.31 21.86
CA ALA A 346 3.88 -10.74 23.19
C ALA A 346 2.41 -10.85 23.59
N ALA A 347 1.50 -10.42 22.71
CA ALA A 347 0.07 -10.48 22.93
C ALA A 347 -0.43 -11.92 23.06
N ARG A 348 0.08 -12.84 22.23
CA ARG A 348 -0.29 -14.27 22.29
C ARG A 348 0.24 -14.95 23.54
N TYR A 349 1.41 -14.57 24.03
CA TYR A 349 1.91 -15.02 25.33
C TYR A 349 1.00 -14.54 26.46
N ARG A 350 0.63 -13.24 26.48
CA ARG A 350 -0.33 -12.66 27.43
C ARG A 350 -1.72 -13.31 27.37
N ALA A 351 -2.17 -13.73 26.18
CA ALA A 351 -3.44 -14.43 25.99
C ALA A 351 -3.39 -15.92 26.40
N SER A 352 -2.20 -16.49 26.59
CA SER A 352 -2.04 -17.92 26.88
C SER A 352 -2.31 -18.25 28.35
N THR A 353 -2.60 -19.53 28.61
CA THR A 353 -2.70 -20.07 29.98
C THR A 353 -1.33 -20.26 30.67
N HIS A 354 -0.23 -20.14 29.91
CA HIS A 354 1.13 -20.20 30.47
C HIS A 354 1.47 -18.91 31.21
N TYR A 355 0.96 -17.78 30.72
CA TYR A 355 1.03 -16.52 31.45
C TYR A 355 -0.03 -16.52 32.56
N ARG A 356 0.45 -16.46 33.82
CA ARG A 356 -0.38 -16.37 35.03
C ARG A 356 -1.52 -17.42 35.01
N PRO A 357 -1.19 -18.72 35.20
CA PRO A 357 -2.16 -19.81 35.12
C PRO A 357 -3.33 -19.67 36.11
N GLU A 358 -3.14 -18.89 37.18
CA GLU A 358 -4.16 -18.57 38.17
C GLU A 358 -5.30 -17.66 37.64
N LEU A 359 -5.09 -16.96 36.52
CA LEU A 359 -6.09 -16.03 36.00
C LEU A 359 -7.24 -16.75 35.29
N ILE A 360 -8.46 -16.30 35.60
CA ILE A 360 -9.66 -16.68 34.84
C ILE A 360 -9.66 -16.03 33.44
N PRO A 361 -10.38 -16.60 32.46
CA PRO A 361 -10.38 -16.10 31.08
C PRO A 361 -10.75 -14.62 30.91
N THR A 362 -11.74 -14.13 31.68
CA THR A 362 -12.21 -12.74 31.61
C THR A 362 -11.15 -11.75 32.08
N GLU A 363 -10.48 -12.05 33.20
CA GLU A 363 -9.40 -11.22 33.73
C GLU A 363 -8.19 -11.21 32.79
N ARG A 364 -7.88 -12.35 32.16
CA ARG A 364 -6.83 -12.44 31.14
C ARG A 364 -7.15 -11.57 29.92
N ALA A 365 -8.38 -11.63 29.42
CA ALA A 365 -8.83 -10.80 28.31
C ALA A 365 -8.74 -9.31 28.67
N HIS A 366 -9.22 -8.91 29.85
CA HIS A 366 -9.17 -7.53 30.32
C HIS A 366 -7.74 -6.99 30.36
N ARG A 367 -6.79 -7.73 30.97
CA ARG A 367 -5.38 -7.33 31.02
C ARG A 367 -4.75 -7.22 29.64
N LEU A 368 -5.05 -8.16 28.74
CA LEU A 368 -4.58 -8.09 27.38
C LEU A 368 -5.10 -6.84 26.65
N THR A 369 -6.39 -6.53 26.80
CA THR A 369 -6.96 -5.31 26.22
C THR A 369 -6.24 -4.05 26.71
N LEU A 370 -5.93 -3.95 28.01
CA LEU A 370 -5.19 -2.80 28.55
C LEU A 370 -3.81 -2.65 27.90
N VAL A 371 -3.07 -3.75 27.73
CA VAL A 371 -1.75 -3.74 27.07
C VAL A 371 -1.89 -3.34 25.60
N LEU A 372 -2.88 -3.86 24.88
CA LEU A 372 -3.07 -3.53 23.46
C LEU A 372 -3.50 -2.07 23.24
N VAL A 373 -4.38 -1.53 24.08
CA VAL A 373 -4.77 -0.11 24.06
C VAL A 373 -3.54 0.77 24.28
N ARG A 374 -2.67 0.39 25.21
CA ARG A 374 -1.42 1.10 25.46
C ARG A 374 -0.48 1.05 24.26
N VAL A 375 -0.28 -0.13 23.68
CA VAL A 375 0.54 -0.31 22.46
C VAL A 375 0.03 0.60 21.34
N ALA A 376 -1.28 0.63 21.11
CA ALA A 376 -1.89 1.50 20.12
C ALA A 376 -1.62 2.99 20.41
N ALA A 377 -1.77 3.43 21.66
CA ALA A 377 -1.47 4.81 22.06
C ALA A 377 0.02 5.17 21.88
N MET A 378 0.94 4.26 22.21
CA MET A 378 2.37 4.48 22.02
C MET A 378 2.73 4.59 20.54
N ILE A 379 2.17 3.74 19.69
CA ILE A 379 2.37 3.81 18.22
C ILE A 379 1.81 5.12 17.67
N HIS A 380 0.61 5.53 18.10
CA HIS A 380 0.01 6.80 17.70
C HIS A 380 0.90 7.99 18.08
N ASN A 381 1.40 8.04 19.32
CA ASN A 381 2.32 9.08 19.76
C ASN A 381 3.61 9.11 18.92
N VAL A 382 4.17 7.96 18.57
CA VAL A 382 5.36 7.91 17.69
C VAL A 382 5.06 8.45 16.29
N ILE A 383 3.87 8.18 15.74
CA ILE A 383 3.43 8.69 14.44
C ILE A 383 3.29 10.22 14.49
N GLU A 384 2.67 10.74 15.53
CA GLU A 384 2.50 12.19 15.75
C GLU A 384 3.85 12.89 15.98
N ASP A 385 4.69 12.37 16.88
CA ASP A 385 6.00 12.96 17.20
C ASP A 385 6.97 12.91 16.02
N ARG A 386 6.84 11.91 15.14
CA ARG A 386 7.73 11.68 13.99
C ARG A 386 7.03 11.85 12.65
N TYR A 387 6.02 12.72 12.56
CA TYR A 387 5.25 12.92 11.31
C TYR A 387 6.08 13.42 10.11
N CYS A 388 7.24 14.03 10.34
CA CYS A 388 8.18 14.41 9.27
C CYS A 388 9.16 13.30 8.86
N ASP A 389 9.26 12.21 9.62
CA ASP A 389 10.13 11.08 9.31
C ASP A 389 9.40 10.03 8.48
N VAL A 390 9.59 10.13 7.16
CA VAL A 390 8.95 9.23 6.18
C VAL A 390 9.32 7.76 6.42
N GLN A 391 10.52 7.46 6.95
CA GLN A 391 10.91 6.08 7.24
C GLN A 391 10.14 5.52 8.43
N SER A 392 9.98 6.31 9.50
CA SER A 392 9.14 5.96 10.65
C SER A 392 7.69 5.73 10.21
N LEU A 393 7.12 6.65 9.43
CA LEU A 393 5.74 6.53 8.95
C LEU A 393 5.54 5.28 8.08
N ALA A 394 6.44 5.00 7.14
CA ALA A 394 6.35 3.82 6.28
C ALA A 394 6.48 2.52 7.08
N LEU A 395 7.36 2.48 8.08
CA LEU A 395 7.52 1.34 8.97
C LEU A 395 6.24 1.09 9.77
N TRP A 396 5.68 2.11 10.42
CA TRP A 396 4.48 1.95 11.23
C TRP A 396 3.23 1.69 10.40
N LEU A 397 3.11 2.25 9.20
CA LEU A 397 2.03 1.91 8.28
C LEU A 397 2.05 0.42 7.91
N ALA A 398 3.25 -0.14 7.65
CA ALA A 398 3.40 -1.57 7.36
C ALA A 398 3.11 -2.46 8.58
N ASN A 399 3.56 -2.07 9.77
CA ASN A 399 3.40 -2.87 11.00
C ASN A 399 1.98 -2.79 11.57
N ASN A 400 1.30 -1.63 11.55
CA ASN A 400 -0.08 -1.49 12.03
C ASN A 400 -1.05 -2.34 11.21
N GLY A 401 -0.90 -2.30 9.89
CA GLY A 401 -1.68 -3.15 9.02
C GLY A 401 -1.59 -4.63 9.38
N ARG A 402 -0.39 -5.11 9.72
CA ARG A 402 -0.15 -6.49 10.15
C ARG A 402 -0.81 -6.84 11.47
N LEU A 403 -0.83 -5.93 12.44
CA LEU A 403 -1.47 -6.15 13.73
C LEU A 403 -3.00 -6.25 13.62
N GLN A 404 -3.59 -5.52 12.66
CA GLN A 404 -5.04 -5.54 12.40
C GLN A 404 -5.50 -6.75 11.57
N ALA A 405 -4.57 -7.54 11.03
CA ALA A 405 -4.87 -8.67 10.17
C ALA A 405 -5.32 -9.90 10.97
N GLY A 406 -6.64 -10.08 11.08
CA GLY A 406 -7.28 -11.39 11.20
C GLY A 406 -7.32 -12.09 12.56
N ASP A 407 -6.45 -11.79 13.54
CA ASP A 407 -6.60 -12.34 14.90
C ASP A 407 -7.62 -11.50 15.69
N PRO A 408 -8.82 -12.02 16.03
CA PRO A 408 -9.82 -11.28 16.77
C PRO A 408 -9.34 -10.84 18.17
N VAL A 409 -8.31 -11.50 18.72
CA VAL A 409 -7.69 -11.13 20.00
C VAL A 409 -6.84 -9.85 19.88
N LEU A 410 -6.32 -9.56 18.69
CA LEU A 410 -5.50 -8.38 18.40
C LEU A 410 -6.30 -7.21 17.81
N LYS A 411 -7.58 -7.42 17.47
CA LYS A 411 -8.47 -6.33 17.10
C LYS A 411 -8.73 -5.47 18.35
N VAL A 412 -7.85 -4.51 18.58
CA VAL A 412 -8.24 -3.30 19.27
C VAL A 412 -9.30 -2.68 18.38
N ASP A 413 -10.51 -2.45 18.91
CA ASP A 413 -11.45 -1.55 18.25
C ASP A 413 -10.74 -0.21 18.13
N ALA A 414 -10.11 -0.01 16.97
CA ALA A 414 -9.51 1.24 16.59
C ALA A 414 -10.66 2.20 16.30
N ALA A 415 -11.29 2.70 17.35
CA ALA A 415 -11.92 4.00 17.33
C ALA A 415 -10.81 5.07 17.26
N LEU A 416 -10.06 5.05 16.16
CA LEU A 416 -9.21 6.12 15.69
C LEU A 416 -9.95 6.67 14.47
N HIS A 417 -10.98 7.46 14.75
CA HIS A 417 -11.62 8.37 13.80
C HIS A 417 -11.03 9.75 13.97
#